data_AF-A0A645C2Y3-F1
#
_entry.id   AF-A0A645C2Y3-F1
#
_cell.length_a   1.000
_cell.length_b   1.000
_cell.length_c   1.000
_cell.angle_alpha   90.00
_cell.angle_beta   90.00
_cell.angle_gamma   90.00
#
_symmetry.space_group_name_H-M   'P 1'
#
loop_
_entity.id
_entity.type
_entity.pdbx_description
1 polymer ?
#
loop_
_entity_poly.entity_id
_entity_poly.type
_entity_poly.pdbx_seq_one_letter_code
_entity_poly.pdbx_strand_id
1 'polypeptide(L)' 'MAVHEIMLTTDAIANLIRENKVFQINNAIQTGIRNGMQTLDGNLANLIRDGKIDAEDAYEVCANLDLLKRLVNNSTY' A
#
# COMPACT_ATOMS: atom_id res chain seq x y z
N MET A 1 -2.32 8.02 -15.22
CA MET A 1 -2.26 8.56 -13.84
C MET A 1 -1.00 8.08 -13.15
N ALA A 2 -0.55 8.77 -12.10
CA ALA A 2 0.60 8.33 -11.33
C ALA A 2 0.15 7.64 -10.04
N VAL A 3 0.75 6.50 -9.74
CA VAL A 3 0.51 5.71 -8.52
C VAL A 3 1.84 5.55 -7.82
N HIS A 4 1.86 5.79 -6.51
CA HIS A 4 3.08 5.79 -5.71
C HIS A 4 2.90 4.98 -4.43
N GLU A 5 3.94 4.24 -4.09
CA GLU A 5 4.22 3.76 -2.75
C GLU A 5 5.14 4.77 -2.04
N ILE A 6 4.87 5.04 -0.77
CA ILE A 6 5.61 6.00 0.05
C ILE A 6 5.99 5.30 1.35
N MET A 7 7.30 5.17 1.58
CA MET A 7 7.88 4.70 2.82
C MET A 7 8.76 5.82 3.40
N LEU A 8 8.57 6.13 4.68
CA LEU A 8 9.47 7.03 5.40
C LEU A 8 10.48 6.23 6.22
N THR A 9 11.72 6.69 6.26
CA THR A 9 12.79 6.05 7.02
C THR A 9 12.64 6.38 8.51
N THR A 10 11.86 5.55 9.22
CA THR A 10 11.72 5.61 10.68
C THR A 10 12.76 4.74 11.38
N ASP A 11 12.95 4.93 12.69
CA ASP A 11 13.81 4.07 13.50
C ASP A 11 13.40 2.59 13.41
N ALA A 12 12.09 2.32 13.36
CA ALA A 12 11.56 0.96 13.19
C ALA A 12 11.98 0.35 11.85
N ILE A 13 11.83 1.10 10.74
CA ILE A 13 12.27 0.65 9.41
C ILE A 13 13.78 0.43 9.37
N ALA A 14 14.56 1.36 9.91
CA ALA A 14 16.01 1.24 9.98
C ALA A 14 16.42 -0.01 10.78
N ASN A 15 15.68 -0.35 11.85
CA ASN A 15 15.92 -1.54 12.63
C ASN A 15 15.60 -2.83 11.84
N LEU A 16 14.47 -2.87 11.12
CA LEU A 16 14.12 -4.00 10.26
C LEU A 16 15.18 -4.26 9.19
N ILE A 17 15.76 -3.21 8.62
CA ILE A 17 16.85 -3.34 7.64
C ILE A 17 18.11 -3.94 8.29
N ARG A 18 18.55 -3.41 9.44
CA ARG A 18 19.73 -3.93 10.17
C ARG A 18 19.59 -5.39 10.59
N GLU A 19 18.39 -5.82 10.94
CA GLU A 19 18.10 -7.18 11.37
C GLU A 19 17.78 -8.15 10.21
N ASN A 20 17.89 -7.70 8.96
CA ASN A 20 17.50 -8.48 7.77
C ASN A 20 16.04 -8.98 7.80
N LYS A 21 15.14 -8.18 8.37
CA LYS A 21 13.70 -8.43 8.47
C LYS A 21 12.91 -7.62 7.44
N VAL A 22 13.45 -7.52 6.22
CA VAL A 22 12.92 -6.71 5.11
C VAL A 22 11.47 -7.11 4.76
N PHE A 23 11.11 -8.38 4.93
CA PHE A 23 9.75 -8.89 4.72
C PHE A 23 8.68 -8.22 5.62
N GLN A 24 9.08 -7.62 6.74
CA GLN A 24 8.17 -6.89 7.64
C GLN A 24 7.94 -5.43 7.23
N ILE A 25 8.73 -4.89 6.28
CA ILE A 25 8.65 -3.48 5.88
C ILE A 25 7.27 -3.15 5.30
N ASN A 26 6.67 -4.04 4.50
CA ASN A 26 5.32 -3.83 3.98
C ASN A 26 4.28 -3.63 5.08
N ASN A 27 4.36 -4.41 6.17
CA ASN A 27 3.48 -4.24 7.32
C ASN A 27 3.76 -2.91 8.07
N ALA A 28 5.03 -2.51 8.14
CA ALA A 28 5.40 -1.21 8.71
C ALA A 28 4.86 -0.03 7.88
N ILE A 29 4.86 -0.12 6.54
CA ILE A 29 4.25 0.88 5.65
C ILE A 29 2.72 0.91 5.86
N GLN A 30 2.06 -0.25 5.92
CA GLN A 30 0.60 -0.36 6.14
C GLN A 30 0.17 0.27 7.48
N THR A 31 0.93 0.04 8.54
CA THR A 31 0.65 0.61 9.86
C THR A 31 1.12 2.07 10.00
N GLY A 32 2.04 2.51 9.14
CA GLY A 32 2.59 3.86 9.08
C GLY A 32 1.73 4.90 8.35
N ILE A 33 0.49 4.58 7.98
CA ILE A 33 -0.40 5.52 7.24
C ILE A 33 -0.55 6.85 7.98
N ARG A 34 -0.66 6.82 9.32
CA ARG A 34 -0.75 8.04 10.15
C ARG A 34 0.49 8.92 10.08
N ASN A 35 1.63 8.33 9.71
CA ASN A 35 2.89 9.04 9.51
C ASN A 35 3.06 9.51 8.05
N GLY A 36 2.04 9.35 7.20
CA GLY A 36 2.10 9.72 5.78
C GLY A 36 2.70 8.64 4.87
N MET A 37 2.88 7.42 5.39
CA MET A 37 3.25 6.28 4.54
C MET A 37 2.03 5.78 3.74
N GLN A 38 2.29 5.11 2.63
CA GLN A 38 1.24 4.62 1.75
C GLN A 38 1.75 3.41 0.97
N THR A 39 1.03 2.30 0.98
CA THR A 39 1.35 1.15 0.11
C THR A 39 0.86 1.39 -1.31
N LEU A 40 1.46 0.70 -2.28
CA LEU A 40 0.99 0.73 -3.67
C LEU A 40 -0.48 0.31 -3.78
N ASP A 41 -0.84 -0.84 -3.21
CA ASP A 41 -2.22 -1.37 -3.25
C ASP A 41 -3.21 -0.45 -2.55
N GLY A 42 -2.79 0.26 -1.50
CA GLY A 42 -3.61 1.25 -0.80
C GLY A 42 -3.93 2.45 -1.69
N ASN A 43 -2.94 2.95 -2.43
CA ASN A 43 -3.15 4.03 -3.39
C ASN A 43 -4.06 3.60 -4.53
N LEU A 44 -3.81 2.42 -5.12
CA LEU A 44 -4.66 1.84 -6.17
C LEU A 44 -6.11 1.72 -5.71
N ALA A 45 -6.35 1.17 -4.52
CA ALA A 45 -7.69 1.05 -3.97
C ALA A 45 -8.38 2.41 -3.79
N ASN A 46 -7.64 3.46 -3.40
CA ASN A 46 -8.18 4.82 -3.31
C ASN A 46 -8.55 5.36 -4.69
N LEU A 47 -7.70 5.18 -5.71
CA LEU A 47 -7.96 5.67 -7.07
C LEU A 47 -9.15 4.97 -7.73
N ILE A 48 -9.32 3.66 -7.48
CA ILE A 48 -10.50 2.90 -7.92
C ILE A 48 -11.75 3.44 -7.22
N ARG A 49 -11.70 3.62 -5.90
CA ARG A 49 -12.83 4.16 -5.11
C ARG A 49 -13.22 5.58 -5.51
N ASP A 50 -12.24 6.40 -5.88
CA ASP A 50 -12.46 7.74 -6.43
C ASP A 50 -12.99 7.72 -7.88
N GLY A 51 -13.11 6.55 -8.52
CA GLY A 51 -13.53 6.40 -9.91
C GLY A 51 -12.52 6.96 -10.92
N LYS A 52 -11.25 7.09 -10.54
CA LYS A 52 -10.22 7.68 -11.39
C LYS A 52 -9.52 6.65 -12.29
N ILE A 53 -9.55 5.37 -11.89
CA ILE A 53 -9.04 4.24 -12.68
C ILE A 53 -10.02 3.06 -12.57
N ASP A 54 -10.01 2.19 -13.56
CA ASP A 54 -10.75 0.93 -13.53
C ASP A 54 -9.99 -0.11 -12.67
N ALA A 55 -10.73 -1.06 -12.10
CA ALA A 55 -10.15 -2.08 -11.23
C ALA A 55 -9.26 -3.04 -12.03
N GLU A 56 -9.64 -3.33 -13.27
CA GLU A 56 -8.91 -4.16 -14.22
C GLU A 56 -7.50 -3.61 -14.48
N ASP A 57 -7.39 -2.29 -14.73
CA ASP A 57 -6.09 -1.63 -14.92
C ASP A 57 -5.20 -1.73 -13.66
N ALA A 58 -5.81 -1.61 -12.48
CA ALA A 58 -5.08 -1.71 -11.23
C ALA A 58 -4.58 -3.14 -10.96
N TYR A 59 -5.30 -4.18 -11.41
CA TYR A 59 -4.90 -5.57 -11.21
C TYR A 59 -3.62 -5.94 -11.94
N GLU A 60 -3.31 -5.28 -13.07
CA GLU A 60 -2.08 -5.54 -13.84
C GLU A 60 -0.81 -5.01 -13.15
N VAL A 61 -0.95 -3.99 -12.29
CA VAL A 61 0.19 -3.27 -11.68
C VAL A 61 0.28 -3.42 -10.17
N CYS A 62 -0.72 -4.03 -9.53
CA CYS A 62 -0.75 -4.20 -8.08
C CYS A 62 0.38 -5.10 -7.57
N ALA A 63 0.80 -4.86 -6.32
CA ALA A 63 1.80 -5.71 -5.68
C ALA A 63 1.17 -7.00 -5.14
N ASN A 64 -0.08 -6.92 -4.68
CA ASN A 64 -0.83 -8.07 -4.19
C ASN A 64 -2.31 -7.98 -4.60
N LEU A 65 -2.69 -8.81 -5.58
CA LEU A 65 -4.04 -8.84 -6.13
C LEU A 65 -5.12 -9.19 -5.09
N ASP A 66 -4.85 -10.16 -4.22
CA ASP A 66 -5.80 -10.58 -3.19
C ASP A 66 -6.02 -9.48 -2.15
N LEU A 67 -4.94 -8.79 -1.76
CA LEU A 67 -5.01 -7.64 -0.87
C LEU A 67 -5.79 -6.50 -1.53
N LEU A 68 -5.47 -6.14 -2.77
CA LEU A 68 -6.16 -5.07 -3.50
C LEU A 68 -7.66 -5.34 -3.60
N LYS A 69 -8.06 -6.56 -3.98
CA LYS A 69 -9.48 -6.96 -4.00
C LYS A 69 -10.16 -6.77 -2.64
N ARG A 70 -9.49 -7.15 -1.54
CA ARG A 70 -10.01 -6.92 -0.19
C ARG A 70 -10.13 -5.43 0.15
N LEU A 71 -9.13 -4.62 -0.22
CA LEU A 71 -9.12 -3.17 0.04
C LEU A 71 -10.19 -2.42 -0.75
N VAL A 72 -10.54 -2.88 -1.94
CA VAL A 72 -11.65 -2.35 -2.75
C VAL A 72 -13.00 -2.76 -2.13
N ASN A 73 -13.13 -4.03 -1.73
CA ASN A 73 -14.38 -4.58 -1.19
C ASN A 73 -14.72 -4.14 0.24
N ASN A 74 -13.73 -3.80 1.07
CA ASN A 74 -13.92 -3.39 2.47
C ASN A 74 -14.46 -1.95 2.63
N SER A 75 -15.27 -1.48 1.70
CA SER A 75 -15.99 -0.20 1.79
C SER A 75 -17.11 -0.31 2.83
N THR A 76 -16.76 -0.16 4.12
CA THR A 76 -17.72 0.13 5.18
C THR A 76 -17.46 1.56 5.66
N TYR A 77 -18.41 2.44 5.32
CA TYR A 77 -18.73 3.78 5.84
C TYR A 77 -17.68 4.51 6.70
#